data_AF-A0A137PG30-F1
#
_entry.id   AF-A0A137PG30-F1
#
_cell.length_a   1.000
_cell.length_b   1.000
_cell.length_c   1.000
_cell.angle_alpha   90.00
_cell.angle_beta   90.00
_cell.angle_gamma   90.00
#
_symmetry.space_group_name_H-M   'P 1'
#
loop_
_entity.id
_entity.type
_entity.pdbx_description
1 polymer ?
#
loop_
_entity_poly.entity_id
_entity_poly.type
_entity_poly.pdbx_seq_one_letter_code
_entity_poly.pdbx_strand_id
1 'polypeptide(L)'
;MKPAVSPFEQYRQLETTWFENLSSTHLKIITDNGRVPVGELHLYGEIGFLLLGIKACVLIEHIPREDGLLDSYVEQVAMPWTKLLEAPNCGVADSNGRNIDITLYQVERPLESPEISLENSWFIINKSHDLFPILNQSLLNDDFLKLDEPHLALFLDYPGSLPNSPSELNTMLFVGYFDRKNGYSLTTYAAQERQKSSVLDHFQHYASRCKQLLNLDLELRIQELV
;
A
#
# COMPACT_ATOMS: atom_id res chain seq x y z
N MET A 1 -7.32 -22.43 -17.18
CA MET A 1 -7.26 -21.23 -18.05
C MET A 1 -6.49 -20.18 -17.27
N LYS A 2 -5.40 -19.62 -17.81
CA LYS A 2 -4.81 -18.41 -17.21
C LYS A 2 -5.83 -17.26 -17.41
N PRO A 3 -6.09 -16.40 -16.41
CA PRO A 3 -6.94 -15.24 -16.62
C PRO A 3 -6.40 -14.38 -17.78
N ALA A 4 -7.28 -13.85 -18.61
CA ALA A 4 -6.92 -13.07 -19.80
C ALA A 4 -6.20 -11.75 -19.48
N VAL A 5 -6.28 -11.29 -18.23
CA VAL A 5 -5.65 -10.10 -17.66
C VAL A 5 -5.02 -10.50 -16.32
N SER A 6 -3.79 -10.07 -16.02
CA SER A 6 -3.15 -10.40 -14.74
C SER A 6 -3.92 -9.77 -13.57
N PRO A 7 -3.88 -10.36 -12.35
CA PRO A 7 -4.54 -9.77 -11.18
C PRO A 7 -4.09 -8.33 -10.89
N PHE A 8 -2.82 -8.02 -11.15
CA PHE A 8 -2.28 -6.67 -11.04
C PHE A 8 -2.99 -5.69 -11.98
N GLU A 9 -3.09 -6.03 -13.28
CA GLU A 9 -3.77 -5.18 -14.25
C GLU A 9 -5.29 -5.07 -13.96
N GLN A 10 -5.90 -6.14 -13.41
CA GLN A 10 -7.30 -6.08 -12.99
C GLN A 10 -7.52 -5.11 -11.82
N TYR A 11 -6.67 -5.12 -10.79
CA TYR A 11 -6.75 -4.14 -9.71
C TYR A 11 -6.58 -2.72 -10.24
N ARG A 12 -5.53 -2.51 -11.04
CA ARG A 12 -5.23 -1.22 -11.65
C ARG A 12 -6.41 -0.70 -12.47
N GLN A 13 -7.06 -1.56 -13.24
CA GLN A 13 -8.25 -1.19 -14.02
C GLN A 13 -9.41 -0.80 -13.12
N LEU A 14 -9.73 -1.61 -12.09
CA LEU A 14 -10.81 -1.30 -11.14
C LEU A 14 -10.58 0.04 -10.44
N GLU A 15 -9.36 0.26 -9.95
CA GLU A 15 -8.98 1.51 -9.28
C GLU A 15 -9.06 2.71 -10.23
N THR A 16 -8.51 2.58 -11.44
CA THR A 16 -8.56 3.66 -12.44
C THR A 16 -10.00 4.01 -12.78
N THR A 17 -10.84 3.00 -13.05
CA THR A 17 -12.27 3.20 -13.34
C THR A 17 -13.01 3.83 -12.16
N TRP A 18 -12.66 3.50 -10.92
CA TRP A 18 -13.25 4.15 -9.75
C TRP A 18 -12.92 5.64 -9.71
N PHE A 19 -11.65 6.02 -9.87
CA PHE A 19 -11.23 7.42 -9.93
C PHE A 19 -11.90 8.20 -11.08
N GLU A 20 -12.00 7.59 -12.26
CA GLU A 20 -12.65 8.19 -13.44
C GLU A 20 -14.16 8.44 -13.25
N ASN A 21 -14.82 7.65 -12.39
CA ASN A 21 -16.24 7.77 -12.11
C ASN A 21 -16.56 8.68 -10.90
N LEU A 22 -15.54 9.21 -10.22
CA LEU A 22 -15.76 10.13 -9.11
C LEU A 22 -16.37 11.44 -9.60
N SER A 23 -17.31 11.97 -8.82
CA SER A 23 -17.86 13.31 -9.05
C SER A 23 -16.77 14.38 -8.88
N SER A 24 -16.97 15.54 -9.49
CA SER A 24 -16.05 16.68 -9.30
C SER A 24 -15.92 17.12 -7.83
N THR A 25 -16.96 16.90 -7.01
CA THR A 25 -16.93 17.17 -5.57
C THR A 25 -16.05 16.16 -4.85
N HIS A 26 -16.22 14.87 -5.12
CA HIS A 26 -15.42 13.81 -4.52
C HIS A 26 -13.94 13.90 -4.93
N LEU A 27 -13.66 14.23 -6.19
CA LEU A 27 -12.29 14.46 -6.64
C LEU A 27 -11.63 15.59 -5.87
N LYS A 28 -12.34 16.69 -5.61
CA LYS A 28 -11.79 17.79 -4.80
C LYS A 28 -11.51 17.37 -3.35
N ILE A 29 -12.36 16.53 -2.76
CA ILE A 29 -12.14 16.01 -1.41
C ILE A 29 -10.87 15.14 -1.37
N ILE A 30 -10.79 14.15 -2.26
CA ILE A 30 -9.69 13.18 -2.31
C ILE A 30 -8.34 13.81 -2.68
N THR A 31 -8.35 14.81 -3.56
CA THR A 31 -7.10 15.47 -4.01
C THR A 31 -6.65 16.65 -3.14
N ASP A 32 -7.27 16.84 -1.97
CA ASP A 32 -7.13 18.06 -1.14
C ASP A 32 -7.20 19.33 -2.00
N ASN A 33 -8.33 19.50 -2.69
CA ASN A 33 -8.61 20.59 -3.62
C ASN A 33 -7.58 20.71 -4.76
N GLY A 34 -7.03 19.59 -5.23
CA GLY A 34 -6.06 19.52 -6.31
C GLY A 34 -4.60 19.72 -5.87
N ARG A 35 -4.31 19.73 -4.57
CA ARG A 35 -2.93 19.76 -4.06
C ARG A 35 -2.20 18.44 -4.30
N VAL A 36 -2.92 17.32 -4.25
CA VAL A 36 -2.37 15.99 -4.53
C VAL A 36 -2.88 15.50 -5.88
N PRO A 37 -2.00 15.23 -6.86
CA PRO A 37 -2.40 14.64 -8.13
C PRO A 37 -3.04 13.26 -7.92
N VAL A 38 -4.07 12.91 -8.70
CA VAL A 38 -4.68 11.57 -8.66
C VAL A 38 -3.65 10.46 -8.90
N GLY A 39 -2.65 10.71 -9.75
CA GLY A 39 -1.54 9.80 -10.02
C GLY A 39 -0.70 9.42 -8.79
N GLU A 40 -0.81 10.16 -7.69
CA GLU A 40 -0.14 9.91 -6.41
C GLU A 40 -1.03 9.21 -5.38
N LEU A 41 -2.32 9.04 -5.67
CA LEU A 41 -3.32 8.46 -4.76
C LEU A 41 -3.64 7.00 -5.09
N HIS A 42 -3.00 6.45 -6.12
CA HIS A 42 -3.21 5.07 -6.55
C HIS A 42 -2.50 4.08 -5.63
N LEU A 43 -3.20 2.99 -5.29
CA LEU A 43 -2.67 1.87 -4.50
C LEU A 43 -2.23 0.69 -5.36
N TYR A 44 -2.42 0.72 -6.69
CA TYR A 44 -2.02 -0.43 -7.53
C TYR A 44 -0.53 -0.77 -7.41
N GLY A 45 0.35 0.20 -7.11
CA GLY A 45 1.77 -0.05 -6.84
C GLY A 45 1.98 -0.93 -5.61
N GLU A 46 1.36 -0.56 -4.50
CA GLU A 46 1.31 -1.32 -3.25
C GLU A 46 0.78 -2.75 -3.46
N ILE A 47 -0.28 -2.89 -4.26
CA ILE A 47 -0.82 -4.21 -4.66
C ILE A 47 0.19 -5.00 -5.49
N GLY A 48 0.94 -4.35 -6.37
CA GLY A 48 2.04 -4.97 -7.09
C GLY A 48 3.04 -5.60 -6.13
N PHE A 49 3.46 -4.86 -5.09
CA PHE A 49 4.42 -5.35 -4.10
C PHE A 49 3.84 -6.49 -3.25
N LEU A 50 2.55 -6.42 -2.89
CA LEU A 50 1.82 -7.48 -2.21
C LEU A 50 1.79 -8.78 -3.05
N LEU A 51 1.44 -8.68 -4.33
CA LEU A 51 1.40 -9.81 -5.28
C LEU A 51 2.77 -10.40 -5.56
N LEU A 52 3.85 -9.62 -5.41
CA LEU A 52 5.21 -10.15 -5.53
C LEU A 52 5.68 -10.88 -4.29
N GLY A 53 4.90 -10.84 -3.20
CA GLY A 53 5.27 -11.38 -1.89
C GLY A 53 6.37 -10.57 -1.21
N ILE A 54 6.49 -9.28 -1.56
CA ILE A 54 7.44 -8.34 -0.93
C ILE A 54 6.79 -7.74 0.32
N LYS A 55 5.53 -7.31 0.21
CA LYS A 55 4.76 -6.76 1.32
C LYS A 55 3.83 -7.81 1.90
N ALA A 56 3.61 -7.73 3.21
CA ALA A 56 2.69 -8.60 3.93
C ALA A 56 1.25 -8.08 3.86
N CYS A 57 1.07 -6.76 3.86
CA CYS A 57 -0.22 -6.12 3.72
C CYS A 57 -0.12 -4.74 3.05
N VAL A 58 -1.27 -4.21 2.67
CA VAL A 58 -1.48 -2.87 2.14
C VAL A 58 -2.59 -2.22 2.95
N LEU A 59 -2.36 -1.02 3.48
CA LEU A 59 -3.39 -0.18 4.07
C LEU A 59 -4.11 0.57 2.94
N ILE A 60 -5.44 0.57 2.93
CA ILE A 60 -6.22 1.43 2.04
C ILE A 60 -6.18 2.85 2.61
N GLU A 61 -5.13 3.57 2.25
CA GLU A 61 -4.86 4.95 2.66
C GLU A 61 -5.28 5.98 1.61
N HIS A 62 -5.26 7.26 2.00
CA HIS A 62 -5.62 8.42 1.18
C HIS A 62 -7.06 8.49 0.65
N ILE A 63 -7.90 7.48 0.90
CA ILE A 63 -9.33 7.52 0.62
C ILE A 63 -10.08 8.00 1.87
N PRO A 64 -10.68 9.20 1.84
CA PRO A 64 -11.40 9.75 2.99
C PRO A 64 -12.65 8.92 3.31
N ARG A 65 -13.11 8.98 4.56
CA ARG A 65 -14.32 8.27 5.01
C ARG A 65 -15.58 9.08 4.77
N GLU A 66 -15.40 10.38 4.60
CA GLU A 66 -16.43 11.35 4.29
C GLU A 66 -17.19 10.92 3.02
N ASP A 67 -18.49 11.17 3.04
CA ASP A 67 -19.40 10.90 1.91
C ASP A 67 -19.39 9.45 1.40
N GLY A 68 -18.96 8.48 2.23
CA GLY A 68 -18.93 7.05 1.88
C GLY A 68 -17.87 6.70 0.83
N LEU A 69 -16.84 7.53 0.66
CA LEU A 69 -15.80 7.32 -0.35
C LEU A 69 -14.99 6.04 -0.11
N LEU A 70 -14.55 5.81 1.12
CA LEU A 70 -13.84 4.58 1.50
C LEU A 70 -14.71 3.34 1.26
N ASP A 71 -15.98 3.37 1.66
CA ASP A 71 -16.90 2.26 1.44
C ASP A 71 -17.09 1.99 -0.05
N SER A 72 -17.28 3.04 -0.86
CA SER A 72 -17.36 2.92 -2.31
C SER A 72 -16.09 2.32 -2.92
N TYR A 73 -14.90 2.72 -2.47
CA TYR A 73 -13.64 2.16 -2.93
C TYR A 73 -13.54 0.68 -2.58
N VAL A 74 -13.86 0.31 -1.34
CA VAL A 74 -13.84 -1.09 -0.88
C VAL A 74 -14.81 -1.93 -1.69
N GLU A 75 -16.03 -1.45 -1.90
CA GLU A 75 -17.08 -2.19 -2.63
C GLU A 75 -16.80 -2.37 -4.11
N GLN A 76 -16.18 -1.37 -4.75
CA GLN A 76 -16.00 -1.35 -6.22
C GLN A 76 -14.60 -1.77 -6.67
N VAL A 77 -13.60 -1.67 -5.80
CA VAL A 77 -12.19 -1.97 -6.12
C VAL A 77 -11.69 -3.17 -5.31
N ALA A 78 -11.57 -3.01 -3.99
CA ALA A 78 -10.87 -3.98 -3.15
C ALA A 78 -11.61 -5.32 -3.08
N MET A 79 -12.90 -5.31 -2.74
CA MET A 79 -13.70 -6.52 -2.54
C MET A 79 -13.90 -7.34 -3.84
N PRO A 80 -14.22 -6.74 -5.01
CA PRO A 80 -14.30 -7.50 -6.26
C PRO A 80 -12.97 -8.15 -6.64
N TRP A 81 -11.86 -7.44 -6.40
CA TRP A 81 -10.53 -7.96 -6.68
C TRP A 81 -10.11 -9.09 -5.74
N THR A 82 -10.38 -9.00 -4.44
CA THR A 82 -10.08 -10.11 -3.51
C THR A 82 -10.92 -11.35 -3.80
N LYS A 83 -12.21 -11.20 -4.12
CA LYS A 83 -13.09 -12.31 -4.54
C LYS A 83 -12.59 -13.04 -5.78
N LEU A 84 -11.99 -12.31 -6.72
CA LEU A 84 -11.36 -12.92 -7.90
C LEU A 84 -10.20 -13.84 -7.50
N LEU A 85 -9.41 -13.45 -6.49
CA LEU A 85 -8.27 -14.20 -6.00
C LEU A 85 -8.67 -15.43 -5.16
N GLU A 86 -9.80 -15.36 -4.45
CA GLU A 86 -10.39 -16.49 -3.73
C GLU A 86 -10.94 -17.59 -4.66
N ALA A 87 -11.18 -17.26 -5.94
CA ALA A 87 -11.76 -18.20 -6.88
C ALA A 87 -10.83 -19.44 -7.08
N PRO A 88 -11.36 -20.66 -6.96
CA PRO A 88 -10.57 -21.86 -7.18
C PRO A 88 -9.96 -21.85 -8.58
N ASN A 89 -8.63 -22.03 -8.66
CA ASN A 89 -7.79 -21.96 -9.87
C ASN A 89 -7.41 -20.56 -10.37
N CYS A 90 -7.52 -19.48 -9.58
CA CYS A 90 -6.93 -18.19 -9.96
C CYS A 90 -5.40 -18.32 -10.16
N GLY A 91 -4.76 -19.24 -9.42
CA GLY A 91 -3.40 -19.72 -9.68
C GLY A 91 -2.34 -18.63 -9.61
N VAL A 92 -2.54 -17.64 -8.75
CA VAL A 92 -1.58 -16.54 -8.56
C VAL A 92 -0.50 -17.03 -7.60
N ALA A 93 0.69 -17.21 -8.15
CA ALA A 93 1.87 -17.50 -7.37
C ALA A 93 2.73 -16.24 -7.25
N ASP A 94 3.37 -16.06 -6.10
CA ASP A 94 4.33 -14.99 -5.88
C ASP A 94 5.61 -15.18 -6.70
N SER A 95 6.55 -14.27 -6.51
CA SER A 95 7.87 -14.31 -7.15
C SER A 95 8.68 -15.59 -6.86
N ASN A 96 8.30 -16.36 -5.84
CA ASN A 96 8.94 -17.61 -5.43
C ASN A 96 8.11 -18.85 -5.80
N GLY A 97 7.00 -18.69 -6.52
CA GLY A 97 6.11 -19.79 -6.91
C GLY A 97 5.16 -20.25 -5.81
N ARG A 98 5.03 -19.51 -4.70
CA ARG A 98 4.08 -19.82 -3.62
C ARG A 98 2.71 -19.28 -4.00
N ASN A 99 1.67 -20.10 -3.86
CA ASN A 99 0.30 -19.61 -4.01
C ASN A 99 0.05 -18.48 -3.02
N ILE A 100 -0.57 -17.40 -3.49
CA ILE A 100 -0.88 -16.24 -2.68
C ILE A 100 -2.32 -16.37 -2.17
N ASP A 101 -2.49 -16.27 -0.86
CA ASP A 101 -3.79 -16.16 -0.19
C ASP A 101 -4.00 -14.71 0.24
N ILE A 102 -4.84 -13.98 -0.51
CA ILE A 102 -5.16 -12.58 -0.24
C ILE A 102 -6.52 -12.48 0.44
N THR A 103 -6.59 -11.68 1.51
CA THR A 103 -7.85 -11.35 2.18
C THR A 103 -7.99 -9.86 2.38
N LEU A 104 -9.22 -9.42 2.58
CA LEU A 104 -9.55 -8.05 2.98
C LEU A 104 -9.96 -8.08 4.47
N TYR A 105 -9.39 -7.20 5.28
CA TYR A 105 -9.63 -7.11 6.71
C TYR A 105 -9.97 -5.68 7.13
N GLN A 106 -11.03 -5.51 7.91
CA GLN A 106 -11.37 -4.24 8.53
C GLN A 106 -10.96 -4.27 10.00
N VAL A 107 -10.27 -3.23 10.45
CA VAL A 107 -9.99 -3.02 11.87
C VAL A 107 -11.24 -2.42 12.50
N GLU A 108 -12.10 -3.20 13.15
CA GLU A 108 -13.36 -2.68 13.75
C GLU A 108 -13.17 -2.12 15.18
N ARG A 109 -11.95 -2.13 15.69
CA ARG A 109 -11.60 -1.80 17.08
C ARG A 109 -10.72 -0.54 17.16
N PRO A 110 -10.62 0.12 18.33
CA PRO A 110 -9.77 1.30 18.53
C PRO A 110 -8.29 0.93 18.62
N LEU A 111 -7.74 0.37 17.53
CA LEU A 111 -6.32 0.10 17.38
C LEU A 111 -5.61 1.42 17.05
N GLU A 112 -4.63 1.77 17.86
CA GLU A 112 -3.86 3.00 17.69
C GLU A 112 -2.40 2.69 17.38
N SER A 113 -1.79 3.52 16.55
CA SER A 113 -0.34 3.72 16.48
C SER A 113 0.00 5.15 16.93
N PRO A 114 1.27 5.49 17.22
CA PRO A 114 1.62 6.81 17.74
C PRO A 114 1.08 7.98 16.90
N GLU A 115 1.01 7.81 15.57
CA GLU A 115 0.67 8.89 14.64
C GLU A 115 -0.60 8.62 13.81
N ILE A 116 -1.16 7.41 13.87
CA ILE A 116 -2.31 7.01 13.06
C ILE A 116 -3.31 6.22 13.91
N SER A 117 -4.59 6.63 13.88
CA SER A 117 -5.70 5.80 14.34
C SER A 117 -6.08 4.80 13.25
N LEU A 118 -6.03 3.52 13.56
CA LEU A 118 -6.33 2.44 12.63
C LEU A 118 -7.79 1.96 12.72
N GLU A 119 -8.58 2.46 13.68
CA GLU A 119 -10.00 2.12 13.82
C GLU A 119 -10.77 2.39 12.53
N ASN A 120 -11.55 1.41 12.07
CA ASN A 120 -12.29 1.32 10.80
C ASN A 120 -11.43 1.42 9.53
N SER A 121 -10.12 1.18 9.62
CA SER A 121 -9.24 1.12 8.45
C SER A 121 -9.32 -0.25 7.79
N TRP A 122 -9.06 -0.27 6.48
CA TRP A 122 -9.07 -1.49 5.68
C TRP A 122 -7.66 -1.90 5.28
N PHE A 123 -7.36 -3.18 5.43
CA PHE A 123 -6.11 -3.80 5.02
C PHE A 123 -6.37 -4.91 4.01
N ILE A 124 -5.53 -4.96 2.98
CA ILE A 124 -5.42 -6.10 2.07
C ILE A 124 -4.20 -6.90 2.50
N ILE A 125 -4.37 -8.18 2.85
CA ILE A 125 -3.36 -8.98 3.56
C ILE A 125 -3.03 -10.23 2.75
N ASN A 126 -1.73 -10.53 2.63
CA ASN A 126 -1.21 -11.79 2.12
C ASN A 126 -0.97 -12.78 3.26
N LYS A 127 -1.89 -13.73 3.45
CA LYS A 127 -1.81 -14.78 4.49
C LYS A 127 -0.69 -15.78 4.23
N SER A 128 -0.18 -15.85 3.01
CA SER A 128 0.96 -16.70 2.64
C SER A 128 2.31 -16.03 2.87
N HIS A 129 2.33 -14.77 3.32
CA HIS A 129 3.56 -14.04 3.62
C HIS A 129 4.20 -14.50 4.94
N ASP A 130 5.53 -14.46 5.03
CA ASP A 130 6.27 -14.95 6.20
C ASP A 130 6.01 -14.12 7.47
N LEU A 131 5.56 -12.87 7.31
CA LEU A 131 5.14 -11.99 8.41
C LEU A 131 3.69 -12.21 8.88
N PHE A 132 2.90 -13.04 8.20
CA PHE A 132 1.50 -13.27 8.57
C PHE A 132 1.31 -13.73 10.03
N PRO A 133 2.14 -14.62 10.62
CA PRO A 133 2.00 -14.97 12.03
C PRO A 133 2.11 -13.79 12.98
N ILE A 134 2.98 -12.81 12.67
CA ILE A 134 3.19 -11.61 13.49
C ILE A 134 2.01 -10.66 13.31
N LEU A 135 1.55 -10.44 12.06
CA LEU A 135 0.33 -9.71 11.75
C LEU A 135 -0.88 -10.29 12.50
N ASN A 136 -1.00 -11.61 12.53
CA ASN A 136 -2.13 -12.29 13.17
C ASN A 136 -2.12 -12.13 14.70
N GLN A 137 -0.95 -12.03 15.32
CA GLN A 137 -0.83 -11.84 16.78
C GLN A 137 -1.04 -10.39 17.22
N SER A 138 -0.97 -9.44 16.29
CA SER A 138 -1.05 -7.99 16.54
C SER A 138 -2.19 -7.34 15.77
N LEU A 139 -2.01 -7.01 14.49
CA LEU A 139 -2.99 -6.32 13.66
C LEU A 139 -4.36 -7.04 13.58
N LEU A 140 -4.38 -8.38 13.49
CA LEU A 140 -5.62 -9.16 13.39
C LEU A 140 -6.14 -9.67 14.73
N ASN A 141 -5.41 -9.42 15.82
CA ASN A 141 -5.79 -9.86 17.14
C ASN A 141 -6.63 -8.79 17.83
N ASP A 142 -7.89 -9.10 18.09
CA ASP A 142 -8.84 -8.15 18.69
C ASP A 142 -8.46 -7.70 20.12
N ASP A 143 -7.63 -8.47 20.82
CA ASP A 143 -7.11 -8.11 22.14
C ASP A 143 -5.96 -7.08 22.07
N PHE A 144 -5.41 -6.84 20.88
CA PHE A 144 -4.28 -5.94 20.68
C PHE A 144 -4.78 -4.54 20.29
N LEU A 145 -4.54 -3.57 21.17
CA LEU A 145 -5.07 -2.20 21.06
C LEU A 145 -4.04 -1.16 20.64
N LYS A 146 -2.74 -1.47 20.71
CA LYS A 146 -1.66 -0.51 20.44
C LYS A 146 -0.53 -1.12 19.63
N LEU A 147 -0.32 -0.61 18.42
CA LEU A 147 0.80 -0.95 17.56
C LEU A 147 1.86 0.13 17.67
N ASP A 148 3.10 -0.23 17.98
CA ASP A 148 4.19 0.74 17.90
C ASP A 148 4.59 0.99 16.44
N GLU A 149 5.30 2.10 16.22
CA GLU A 149 5.76 2.52 14.90
C GLU A 149 6.66 1.44 14.22
N PRO A 150 7.65 0.82 14.91
CA PRO A 150 8.42 -0.27 14.32
C PRO A 150 7.59 -1.45 13.79
N HIS A 151 6.53 -1.85 14.49
CA HIS A 151 5.65 -2.92 14.01
C HIS A 151 4.83 -2.46 12.80
N LEU A 152 4.31 -1.22 12.80
CA LEU A 152 3.59 -0.69 11.65
C LEU A 152 4.50 -0.59 10.42
N ALA A 153 5.72 -0.09 10.59
CA ALA A 153 6.76 -0.01 9.56
C ALA A 153 7.14 -1.38 9.00
N LEU A 154 7.21 -2.40 9.85
CA LEU A 154 7.45 -3.79 9.42
C LEU A 154 6.29 -4.33 8.56
N PHE A 155 5.05 -4.00 8.90
CA PHE A 155 3.86 -4.52 8.20
C PHE A 155 3.63 -3.82 6.87
N LEU A 156 3.78 -2.49 6.86
CA LEU A 156 3.69 -1.64 5.69
C LEU A 156 5.01 -1.55 4.92
N ASP A 157 6.03 -2.31 5.32
CA ASP A 157 7.36 -2.41 4.70
C ASP A 157 7.91 -1.07 4.21
N TYR A 158 8.16 -0.16 5.17
CA TYR A 158 8.92 1.05 4.91
C TYR A 158 10.15 1.13 5.83
N PRO A 159 11.34 1.46 5.30
CA PRO A 159 12.58 1.55 6.08
C PRO A 159 12.74 2.87 6.86
N GLY A 160 11.79 3.79 6.69
CA GLY A 160 11.79 5.11 7.30
C GLY A 160 11.29 5.12 8.73
N SER A 161 11.54 6.22 9.43
CA SER A 161 10.93 6.49 10.74
C SER A 161 10.52 7.94 10.83
N LEU A 162 9.36 8.19 11.43
CA LEU A 162 8.93 9.53 11.78
C LEU A 162 9.89 10.18 12.81
N PRO A 163 9.96 11.52 12.84
CA PRO A 163 10.87 12.25 13.72
C PRO A 163 10.45 12.07 15.18
N ASN A 164 11.42 11.76 16.05
CA ASN A 164 11.19 11.60 17.50
C ASN A 164 11.40 12.91 18.27
N SER A 165 11.86 13.96 17.58
CA SER A 165 12.04 15.29 18.15
C SER A 165 11.91 16.37 17.08
N PRO A 166 11.59 17.62 17.47
CA PRO A 166 11.50 18.73 16.51
C PRO A 166 12.79 18.99 15.74
N SER A 167 13.96 18.66 16.29
CA SER A 167 15.23 18.84 15.58
C SER A 167 15.41 17.86 14.43
N GLU A 168 14.77 16.68 14.50
CA GLU A 168 14.80 15.67 13.43
C GLU A 168 13.90 16.05 12.23
N LEU A 169 13.05 17.08 12.35
CA LEU A 169 12.21 17.56 11.23
C LEU A 169 13.06 18.06 10.06
N ASN A 170 14.17 18.75 10.35
CA ASN A 170 15.03 19.35 9.32
C ASN A 170 15.84 18.31 8.53
N THR A 171 15.83 17.05 8.96
CA THR A 171 16.52 15.93 8.31
C THR A 171 15.54 14.95 7.67
N MET A 172 14.26 15.33 7.58
CA MET A 172 13.22 14.52 6.96
C MET A 172 13.34 14.55 5.45
N LEU A 173 13.25 13.36 4.86
CA LEU A 173 13.26 13.12 3.43
C LEU A 173 11.90 12.54 3.02
N PHE A 174 11.32 13.11 1.97
CA PHE A 174 10.29 12.46 1.18
C PHE A 174 10.95 11.42 0.28
N VAL A 175 10.47 10.19 0.32
CA VAL A 175 10.90 9.10 -0.53
C VAL A 175 9.71 8.59 -1.31
N GLY A 176 9.83 8.50 -2.64
CA GLY A 176 8.80 7.93 -3.48
C GLY A 176 9.37 7.02 -4.56
N TYR A 177 8.66 5.92 -4.81
CA TYR A 177 8.95 5.00 -5.91
C TYR A 177 7.93 5.26 -7.00
N PHE A 178 8.41 5.56 -8.21
CA PHE A 178 7.55 5.94 -9.33
C PHE A 178 7.73 4.96 -10.49
N ASP A 179 6.69 4.73 -11.26
CA ASP A 179 6.84 4.07 -12.57
C ASP A 179 7.46 5.06 -13.55
N ARG A 180 8.69 4.80 -13.98
CA ARG A 180 9.46 5.65 -14.92
C ARG A 180 8.71 5.91 -16.22
N LYS A 181 7.80 5.02 -16.65
CA LYS A 181 7.08 5.15 -17.93
C LYS A 181 6.02 6.24 -17.93
N ASN A 182 5.28 6.40 -16.83
CA ASN A 182 4.14 7.32 -16.73
C ASN A 182 4.29 8.35 -15.60
N GLY A 183 5.27 8.18 -14.71
CA GLY A 183 5.54 9.05 -13.59
C GLY A 183 4.56 8.90 -12.42
N TYR A 184 3.71 7.86 -12.42
CA TYR A 184 2.76 7.61 -11.33
C TYR A 184 3.47 7.07 -10.10
N SER A 185 2.98 7.46 -8.93
CA SER A 185 3.48 6.95 -7.66
C SER A 185 3.07 5.49 -7.49
N LEU A 186 3.99 4.70 -6.95
CA LEU A 186 3.76 3.30 -6.59
C LEU A 186 3.79 3.09 -5.07
N THR A 187 4.58 3.88 -4.36
CA THR A 187 4.61 3.99 -2.90
C THR A 187 5.35 5.26 -2.50
N THR A 188 4.99 5.85 -1.37
CA THR A 188 5.68 6.99 -0.77
C THR A 188 5.76 6.83 0.72
N TYR A 189 6.86 7.29 1.30
CA TYR A 189 7.04 7.31 2.75
C TYR A 189 8.07 8.38 3.14
N ALA A 190 8.16 8.66 4.43
CA ALA A 190 9.11 9.60 4.98
C ALA A 190 10.28 8.85 5.65
N ALA A 191 11.49 9.38 5.54
CA ALA A 191 12.68 8.79 6.16
C ALA A 191 13.63 9.87 6.68
N GLN A 192 14.45 9.55 7.68
CA GLN A 192 15.53 10.43 8.13
C GLN A 192 16.71 10.37 7.14
N GLU A 193 17.47 11.45 7.04
CA GLU A 193 18.68 11.47 6.20
C GLU A 193 19.68 10.37 6.58
N ARG A 194 19.81 10.06 7.89
CA ARG A 194 20.63 8.94 8.38
C ARG A 194 20.18 7.56 7.88
N GLN A 195 18.94 7.43 7.41
CA GLN A 195 18.36 6.18 6.89
C GLN A 195 18.50 6.04 5.36
N LYS A 196 19.16 6.99 4.68
CA LYS A 196 19.30 6.99 3.22
C LYS A 196 19.91 5.71 2.65
N SER A 197 20.84 5.07 3.35
CA SER A 197 21.40 3.77 2.91
C SER A 197 20.34 2.67 2.93
N SER A 198 19.54 2.58 3.99
CA SER A 198 18.45 1.61 4.11
C SER A 198 17.37 1.84 3.05
N VAL A 199 17.07 3.11 2.71
CA VAL A 199 16.19 3.47 1.60
C VAL A 199 16.71 2.95 0.26
N LEU A 200 18.02 3.09 0.00
CA LEU A 200 18.62 2.60 -1.25
C LEU A 200 18.58 1.08 -1.35
N ASP A 201 18.88 0.37 -0.26
CA ASP A 201 18.83 -1.09 -0.21
C ASP A 201 17.40 -1.61 -0.43
N HIS A 202 16.43 -0.97 0.23
CA HIS A 202 15.00 -1.26 0.07
C HIS A 202 14.54 -1.03 -1.38
N PHE A 203 14.89 0.11 -1.98
CA PHE A 203 14.57 0.41 -3.38
C PHE A 203 15.17 -0.62 -4.35
N GLN A 204 16.42 -1.02 -4.16
CA GLN A 204 17.07 -2.02 -5.01
C GLN A 204 16.35 -3.37 -4.95
N HIS A 205 15.94 -3.78 -3.75
CA HIS A 205 15.13 -4.99 -3.56
C HIS A 205 13.84 -4.93 -4.39
N TYR A 206 13.08 -3.85 -4.23
CA TYR A 206 11.81 -3.62 -4.94
C TYR A 206 11.98 -3.55 -6.46
N ALA A 207 12.92 -2.73 -6.94
CA ALA A 207 13.17 -2.52 -8.36
C ALA A 207 13.55 -3.82 -9.07
N SER A 208 14.37 -4.67 -8.44
CA SER A 208 14.81 -5.94 -9.02
C SER A 208 13.64 -6.91 -9.26
N ARG A 209 12.71 -7.01 -8.31
CA ARG A 209 11.53 -7.90 -8.37
C ARG A 209 10.47 -7.36 -9.33
N CYS A 210 10.19 -6.07 -9.27
CA CYS A 210 9.16 -5.42 -10.10
C CYS A 210 9.47 -5.50 -11.59
N LYS A 211 10.73 -5.26 -11.98
CA LYS A 211 11.14 -5.32 -13.38
C LYS A 211 10.97 -6.72 -13.96
N GLN A 212 11.30 -7.75 -13.19
CA GLN A 212 11.26 -9.15 -13.63
C GLN A 212 9.85 -9.70 -13.80
N LEU A 213 8.90 -9.28 -12.95
CA LEU A 213 7.62 -9.97 -12.80
C LEU A 213 6.40 -9.13 -13.17
N LEU A 214 6.48 -7.81 -13.05
CA LEU A 214 5.39 -6.88 -13.42
C LEU A 214 5.75 -5.98 -14.61
N ASN A 215 6.99 -6.05 -15.13
CA ASN A 215 7.50 -5.14 -16.17
C ASN A 215 7.35 -3.64 -15.80
N LEU A 216 7.35 -3.35 -14.49
CA LEU A 216 7.39 -2.01 -13.94
C LEU A 216 8.85 -1.56 -13.83
N ASP A 217 9.11 -0.33 -14.28
CA ASP A 217 10.46 0.26 -14.25
C ASP A 217 10.49 1.31 -13.14
N LEU A 218 10.99 0.91 -11.97
CA LEU A 218 10.96 1.78 -10.80
C LEU A 218 12.02 2.89 -10.90
N GLU A 219 11.62 4.09 -10.51
CA GLU A 219 12.47 5.26 -10.31
C GLU A 219 12.37 5.70 -8.86
N LEU A 220 13.53 5.87 -8.20
CA LEU A 220 13.63 6.42 -6.85
C LEU A 220 13.71 7.94 -6.93
N ARG A 221 12.83 8.63 -6.19
CA ARG A 221 12.93 10.07 -5.95
C ARG A 221 13.06 10.32 -4.46
N ILE A 222 14.06 11.12 -4.08
CA ILE A 222 14.31 11.55 -2.71
C ILE A 222 14.36 13.07 -2.71
N GLN A 223 13.57 13.71 -1.84
CA GLN A 223 13.50 15.16 -1.70
C GLN A 223 13.52 15.53 -0.21
N GLU A 224 14.04 16.70 0.14
CA GLU A 224 13.94 17.22 1.51
C GLU A 224 12.50 17.68 1.78
N LEU A 225 11.98 17.36 2.97
CA LEU A 225 10.69 17.88 3.44
C LEU A 225 10.96 19.26 4.05
N VAL A 226 10.69 20.32 3.28
CA VAL A 226 10.88 21.73 3.66
C VAL A 226 9.71 22.26 4.50
#